data_AF-A0A936HK96-F1
#
_entry.id   AF-A0A936HK96-F1
#
_cell.length_a   1.000
_cell.length_b   1.000
_cell.length_c   1.000
_cell.angle_alpha   90.00
_cell.angle_beta   90.00
_cell.angle_gamma   90.00
#
_symmetry.space_group_name_H-M   'P 1'
#
loop_
_entity.id
_entity.type
_entity.pdbx_description
1 polymer ?
#
loop_
_entity_poly.entity_id
_entity_poly.type
_entity_poly.pdbx_seq_one_letter_code
_entity_poly.pdbx_strand_id
1 'polypeptide(L)'
;MARCSTIDTALRALIHPASLAAIILLILNDHLLKGAFPGWVTGKLSDFAGIFFFPFLLALLVGAIWKRSNPRTVGVIVFAATTTWFFAAKATPFGHQLAGQFASGVIGASVSITLDPTDLLALLALFPAWLLWSRSMKLAHRPLLLQTAIPAVVVASIGVMATSPIKQEIGVYQIRTIKGDAFAFHRGRSTHGVAFSSDHGATWSPYLGDTAALVSDDPLAVVMPSHPVPTGDTGIPYILTSPLITIHHPDLPKVWYRGSSPWRTNTDTFRIDRSGDSGQTWTSDLLIPPSRMEYIVRCEHSTGGTEGPALDLLDMDIFNDGSGVVIAAVGAGVMVRDSSGKWNQYSVGNWEALRPEATVETLLLRPIRQELFALIGLALLAGHLIGFIGWRRSVARLGYSETQPSNNPLPEVFGVKGWAVGIICALFMSLTGLSLLSDLTGFLVLLLYLPAGIAGLILLLRNAMRLGRNRQLRPASRWSLYGAFLALILPILVFVLWAFGVIEWHRHALIAAVILWGGVLAFCINRASNGRR
;
A
#
# COMPACT_ATOMS: atom_id res chain seq x y z
N MET A 1 -46.98 -6.43 -18.49
CA MET A 1 -45.52 -6.68 -18.50
C MET A 1 -44.89 -5.93 -17.35
N ALA A 2 -44.37 -6.63 -16.33
CA ALA A 2 -43.63 -6.00 -15.25
C ALA A 2 -42.41 -5.29 -15.84
N ARG A 3 -42.29 -3.97 -15.66
CA ARG A 3 -41.16 -3.20 -16.19
C ARG A 3 -39.90 -3.64 -15.44
N CYS A 4 -38.92 -4.14 -16.19
CA CYS A 4 -37.55 -4.34 -15.75
C CYS A 4 -37.03 -3.06 -15.05
N SER A 5 -36.66 -3.16 -13.77
CA SER A 5 -36.15 -2.02 -13.02
C SER A 5 -34.66 -1.81 -13.29
N THR A 6 -34.22 -0.55 -13.30
CA THR A 6 -32.80 -0.19 -13.42
C THR A 6 -31.95 -0.82 -12.31
N ILE A 7 -32.49 -0.86 -11.09
CA ILE A 7 -31.83 -1.47 -9.93
C ILE A 7 -31.59 -2.97 -10.17
N ASP A 8 -32.59 -3.73 -10.61
CA ASP A 8 -32.44 -5.16 -10.86
C ASP A 8 -31.43 -5.45 -11.97
N THR A 9 -31.41 -4.61 -13.00
CA THR A 9 -30.45 -4.71 -14.10
C THR A 9 -29.02 -4.48 -13.61
N ALA A 10 -28.81 -3.43 -12.81
CA ALA A 10 -27.52 -3.07 -12.24
C ALA A 10 -26.99 -4.14 -11.28
N LEU A 11 -27.83 -4.61 -10.35
CA LEU A 11 -27.46 -5.67 -9.42
C LEU A 11 -27.09 -6.96 -10.16
N ARG A 12 -27.83 -7.34 -11.19
CA ARG A 12 -27.53 -8.51 -12.04
C ARG A 12 -26.19 -8.38 -12.76
N ALA A 13 -25.89 -7.19 -13.29
CA ALA A 13 -24.62 -6.92 -13.93
C ALA A 13 -23.46 -6.98 -12.90
N LEU A 14 -23.64 -6.46 -11.69
CA LEU A 14 -22.61 -6.47 -10.63
C LEU A 14 -22.30 -7.87 -10.10
N ILE A 15 -23.30 -8.74 -9.93
CA ILE A 15 -23.06 -10.13 -9.47
C ILE A 15 -22.62 -11.07 -10.59
N HIS A 16 -22.53 -10.58 -11.84
CA HIS A 16 -22.08 -11.42 -12.94
C HIS A 16 -20.62 -11.84 -12.72
N PRO A 17 -20.24 -13.11 -13.02
CA PRO A 17 -18.87 -13.58 -12.78
C PRO A 17 -17.78 -12.70 -13.37
N ALA A 18 -18.02 -12.09 -14.53
CA ALA A 18 -17.08 -11.15 -15.15
C ALA A 18 -16.88 -9.87 -14.31
N SER A 19 -17.95 -9.33 -13.73
CA SER A 19 -17.87 -8.14 -12.87
C SER A 19 -17.20 -8.47 -11.54
N LEU A 20 -17.52 -9.62 -10.95
CA LEU A 20 -16.85 -10.10 -9.74
C LEU A 20 -15.34 -10.33 -10.01
N ALA A 21 -14.99 -10.90 -11.16
CA ALA A 21 -13.59 -11.06 -11.56
C ALA A 21 -12.90 -9.70 -11.72
N ALA A 22 -13.54 -8.71 -12.34
CA ALA A 22 -13.00 -7.36 -12.47
C ALA A 22 -12.82 -6.67 -11.12
N ILE A 23 -13.80 -6.77 -10.21
CA ILE A 23 -13.72 -6.21 -8.85
C ILE A 23 -12.58 -6.87 -8.05
N ILE A 24 -12.49 -8.20 -8.10
CA ILE A 24 -11.40 -8.94 -7.44
C ILE A 24 -10.07 -8.53 -8.06
N LEU A 25 -9.97 -8.45 -9.38
CA LEU A 25 -8.77 -8.03 -10.08
C LEU A 25 -8.32 -6.64 -9.66
N LEU A 26 -9.26 -5.68 -9.58
CA LEU A 26 -8.98 -4.31 -9.13
C LEU A 26 -8.40 -4.31 -7.71
N ILE A 27 -9.06 -4.98 -6.77
CA ILE A 27 -8.62 -5.04 -5.37
C ILE A 27 -7.24 -5.71 -5.25
N LEU A 28 -7.06 -6.87 -5.89
CA LEU A 28 -5.78 -7.58 -5.88
C LEU A 28 -4.68 -6.75 -6.53
N ASN A 29 -4.98 -6.08 -7.64
CA ASN A 29 -4.01 -5.26 -8.34
C ASN A 29 -3.58 -4.06 -7.50
N ASP A 30 -4.55 -3.35 -6.92
CA ASP A 30 -4.28 -2.10 -6.23
C ASP A 30 -3.66 -2.29 -4.85
N HIS A 31 -3.92 -3.43 -4.22
CA HIS A 31 -3.41 -3.73 -2.88
C HIS A 31 -2.18 -4.64 -2.90
N LEU A 32 -1.96 -5.41 -3.96
CA LEU A 32 -0.85 -6.37 -4.05
C LEU A 32 0.10 -6.05 -5.20
N LEU A 33 -0.43 -6.04 -6.44
CA LEU A 33 0.42 -6.01 -7.63
C LEU A 33 1.13 -4.68 -7.80
N LYS A 34 0.45 -3.55 -7.54
CA LYS A 34 1.09 -2.23 -7.60
C LYS A 34 2.24 -2.09 -6.59
N GLY A 35 2.14 -2.72 -5.42
CA GLY A 35 3.21 -2.73 -4.41
C GLY A 35 4.37 -3.66 -4.77
N ALA A 36 4.09 -4.85 -5.30
CA ALA A 36 5.11 -5.85 -5.63
C ALA A 36 5.79 -5.61 -7.00
N PHE A 37 5.05 -5.08 -7.97
CA PHE A 37 5.48 -4.86 -9.34
C PHE A 37 4.98 -3.49 -9.83
N PRO A 38 5.49 -2.37 -9.28
CA PRO A 38 5.11 -1.05 -9.72
C PRO A 38 5.46 -0.90 -11.21
N GLY A 39 4.49 -0.49 -12.02
CA GLY A 39 4.74 -0.28 -13.44
C GLY A 39 3.51 0.04 -14.26
N TRP A 40 3.76 0.24 -15.55
CA TRP A 40 2.75 0.60 -16.54
C TRP A 40 1.60 -0.41 -16.61
N VAL A 41 1.89 -1.71 -16.53
CA VAL A 41 0.90 -2.79 -16.63
C VAL A 41 -0.10 -2.77 -15.47
N THR A 42 0.37 -2.63 -14.24
CA THR A 42 -0.50 -2.60 -13.04
C THR A 42 -1.34 -1.34 -12.97
N GLY A 43 -0.85 -0.22 -13.52
CA GLY A 43 -1.65 1.00 -13.70
C GLY A 43 -2.85 0.76 -14.62
N LYS A 44 -2.62 0.24 -15.83
CA LYS A 44 -3.68 -0.01 -16.81
C LYS A 44 -4.70 -1.04 -16.33
N LEU A 45 -4.24 -2.10 -15.68
CA LEU A 45 -5.12 -3.20 -15.23
C LEU A 45 -6.22 -2.70 -14.28
N SER A 46 -5.87 -1.74 -13.41
CA SER A 46 -6.80 -1.03 -12.53
C SER A 46 -7.86 -0.28 -13.33
N ASP A 47 -7.43 0.54 -14.31
CA ASP A 47 -8.35 1.34 -15.11
C ASP A 47 -9.30 0.47 -15.93
N PHE A 48 -8.79 -0.59 -16.57
CA PHE A 48 -9.62 -1.56 -17.29
C PHE A 48 -10.66 -2.23 -16.39
N ALA A 49 -10.25 -2.65 -15.19
CA ALA A 49 -11.13 -3.29 -14.24
C ALA A 49 -12.19 -2.33 -13.71
N GLY A 50 -11.81 -1.14 -13.27
CA GLY A 50 -12.71 -0.10 -12.77
C GLY A 50 -13.74 0.34 -13.82
N ILE A 51 -13.28 0.68 -15.02
CA ILE A 51 -14.16 1.13 -16.12
C ILE A 51 -15.15 0.05 -16.57
N PHE A 52 -14.79 -1.23 -16.45
CA PHE A 52 -15.70 -2.33 -16.79
C PHE A 52 -16.97 -2.35 -15.92
N PHE A 53 -16.85 -2.22 -14.59
CA PHE A 53 -18.00 -2.37 -13.70
C PHE A 53 -18.58 -1.05 -13.17
N PHE A 54 -17.84 0.07 -13.27
CA PHE A 54 -18.28 1.38 -12.77
C PHE A 54 -19.65 1.85 -13.31
N PRO A 55 -19.98 1.71 -14.61
CA PRO A 55 -21.30 2.10 -15.11
C PRO A 55 -22.46 1.38 -14.41
N PHE A 56 -22.25 0.16 -13.91
CA PHE A 56 -23.28 -0.59 -13.19
C PHE A 56 -23.53 -0.03 -11.79
N LEU A 57 -22.49 0.41 -11.09
CA LEU A 57 -22.63 1.12 -9.82
C LEU A 57 -23.35 2.46 -10.01
N LEU A 58 -22.98 3.21 -11.05
CA LEU A 58 -23.63 4.48 -11.36
C LEU A 58 -25.11 4.28 -11.74
N ALA A 59 -25.42 3.23 -12.51
CA ALA A 59 -26.80 2.86 -12.82
C ALA A 59 -27.61 2.48 -11.57
N LEU A 60 -26.98 1.78 -10.62
CA LEU A 60 -27.62 1.42 -9.35
C LEU A 60 -27.98 2.67 -8.55
N LEU A 61 -27.06 3.64 -8.46
CA LEU A 61 -27.29 4.92 -7.77
C LEU A 61 -28.42 5.72 -8.44
N VAL A 62 -28.37 5.89 -9.76
CA VAL A 62 -29.42 6.57 -10.54
C VAL A 62 -30.77 5.87 -10.37
N GLY A 63 -30.79 4.53 -10.39
CA GLY A 63 -32.00 3.74 -10.17
C GLY A 63 -32.57 3.88 -8.75
N ALA A 64 -31.72 4.03 -7.74
CA ALA A 64 -32.12 4.26 -6.35
C ALA A 64 -32.76 5.64 -6.14
N ILE A 65 -32.20 6.68 -6.78
CA ILE A 65 -32.73 8.06 -6.74
C ILE A 65 -34.01 8.16 -7.58
N TRP A 66 -33.97 7.67 -8.83
CA TRP A 66 -35.10 7.70 -9.75
C TRP A 66 -35.72 6.31 -9.93
N LYS A 67 -36.59 5.94 -8.98
CA LYS A 67 -37.25 4.62 -8.90
C LYS A 67 -38.07 4.20 -10.15
N ARG A 68 -38.49 5.16 -10.99
CA ARG A 68 -39.25 4.91 -12.23
C ARG A 68 -38.41 5.01 -13.51
N SER A 69 -37.09 4.90 -13.39
CA SER A 69 -36.16 5.02 -14.51
C SER A 69 -36.22 3.83 -15.48
N ASN A 70 -35.98 4.11 -16.77
CA ASN A 70 -35.90 3.09 -17.81
C ASN A 70 -34.44 2.61 -17.93
N PRO A 71 -34.14 1.30 -17.78
CA PRO A 71 -32.78 0.78 -17.81
C PRO A 71 -32.07 1.02 -19.15
N ARG A 72 -32.79 1.14 -20.27
CA ARG A 72 -32.16 1.47 -21.56
C ARG A 72 -31.62 2.90 -21.55
N THR A 73 -32.46 3.85 -21.16
CA THR A 73 -32.12 5.27 -21.10
C THR A 73 -31.03 5.51 -20.05
N VAL A 74 -31.17 4.91 -18.86
CA VAL A 74 -30.13 5.00 -17.82
C VAL A 74 -28.82 4.41 -18.32
N GLY A 75 -28.87 3.24 -18.97
CA GLY A 75 -27.69 2.62 -19.56
C GLY A 75 -26.93 3.57 -20.49
N VAL A 76 -27.61 4.18 -21.46
CA VAL A 76 -26.98 5.15 -22.37
C VAL A 76 -26.35 6.31 -21.60
N ILE A 77 -27.10 6.89 -20.64
CA ILE A 77 -26.64 8.04 -19.85
C ILE A 77 -25.40 7.69 -19.03
N VAL A 78 -25.41 6.58 -18.27
CA VAL A 78 -24.31 6.25 -17.36
C VAL A 78 -23.05 5.81 -18.11
N PHE A 79 -23.19 5.12 -19.24
CA PHE A 79 -22.04 4.78 -20.09
C PHE A 79 -21.45 6.02 -20.73
N ALA A 80 -22.28 6.91 -21.29
CA ALA A 80 -21.81 8.19 -21.84
C ALA A 80 -21.15 9.04 -20.75
N ALA A 81 -21.76 9.15 -19.57
CA ALA A 81 -21.20 9.88 -18.44
C ALA A 81 -19.85 9.29 -18.00
N THR A 82 -19.73 7.96 -17.93
CA THR A 82 -18.47 7.28 -17.58
C THR A 82 -17.38 7.59 -18.61
N THR A 83 -17.69 7.47 -19.91
CA THR A 83 -16.76 7.79 -20.99
C THR A 83 -16.31 9.25 -20.93
N THR A 84 -17.26 10.19 -20.84
CA THR A 84 -16.97 11.62 -20.84
C THR A 84 -16.16 12.03 -19.62
N TRP A 85 -16.54 11.54 -18.44
CA TRP A 85 -15.83 11.84 -17.19
C TRP A 85 -14.40 11.28 -17.22
N PHE A 86 -14.23 10.02 -17.59
CA PHE A 86 -12.90 9.39 -17.64
C PHE A 86 -12.00 10.04 -18.69
N PHE A 87 -12.55 10.37 -19.87
CA PHE A 87 -11.82 11.12 -20.89
C PHE A 87 -11.37 12.49 -20.37
N ALA A 88 -12.29 13.26 -19.79
CA ALA A 88 -11.96 14.57 -19.25
C ALA A 88 -10.88 14.48 -18.16
N ALA A 89 -11.01 13.51 -17.24
CA ALA A 89 -10.09 13.30 -16.13
C ALA A 89 -8.67 12.87 -16.56
N LYS A 90 -8.53 12.14 -17.68
CA LYS A 90 -7.25 11.57 -18.13
C LYS A 90 -6.60 12.32 -19.30
N ALA A 91 -7.38 13.06 -20.10
CA ALA A 91 -6.90 13.68 -21.33
C ALA A 91 -6.83 15.22 -21.28
N THR A 92 -7.48 15.86 -20.30
CA THR A 92 -7.55 17.33 -20.25
C THR A 92 -7.09 17.87 -18.89
N PRO A 93 -6.30 18.95 -18.83
CA PRO A 93 -5.89 19.57 -17.56
C PRO A 93 -7.09 20.01 -16.70
N PHE A 94 -8.10 20.60 -17.33
CA PHE A 94 -9.31 21.07 -16.65
C PHE A 94 -10.13 19.92 -16.06
N GLY A 95 -10.40 18.87 -16.84
CA GLY A 95 -11.13 17.70 -16.36
C GLY A 95 -10.36 16.92 -15.30
N HIS A 96 -9.03 16.84 -15.43
CA HIS A 96 -8.16 16.26 -14.41
C HIS A 96 -8.27 17.00 -13.07
N GLN A 97 -8.23 18.34 -13.10
CA GLN A 97 -8.38 19.18 -11.91
C GLN A 97 -9.75 18.99 -11.25
N LEU A 98 -10.83 19.08 -12.03
CA LEU A 98 -12.19 18.87 -11.53
C LEU A 98 -12.37 17.47 -10.93
N ALA A 99 -11.80 16.45 -11.56
CA ALA A 99 -11.88 15.08 -11.07
C ALA A 99 -11.13 14.90 -9.74
N GLY A 100 -9.93 15.49 -9.61
CA GLY A 100 -9.17 15.50 -8.37
C GLY A 100 -9.90 16.21 -7.23
N GLN A 101 -10.48 17.39 -7.48
CA GLN A 101 -11.26 18.14 -6.50
C GLN A 101 -12.53 17.39 -6.07
N PHE A 102 -13.27 16.86 -7.04
CA PHE A 102 -14.49 16.09 -6.77
C PHE A 102 -14.19 14.85 -5.95
N ALA A 103 -13.19 14.05 -6.36
CA ALA A 103 -12.77 12.86 -5.62
C ALA A 103 -12.30 13.22 -4.20
N SER A 104 -11.54 14.32 -4.07
CA SER A 104 -11.06 14.78 -2.76
C SER A 104 -12.21 15.21 -1.84
N GLY A 105 -13.22 15.90 -2.38
CA GLY A 105 -14.39 16.33 -1.63
C GLY A 105 -15.27 15.16 -1.16
N VAL A 106 -15.41 14.12 -1.99
CA VAL A 106 -16.19 12.92 -1.66
C VAL A 106 -15.47 12.04 -0.63
N ILE A 107 -14.15 11.91 -0.75
CA ILE A 107 -13.34 11.05 0.13
C ILE A 107 -12.96 11.77 1.44
N GLY A 108 -12.95 13.10 1.45
CA GLY A 108 -12.49 13.91 2.60
C GLY A 108 -10.97 13.90 2.78
N ALA A 109 -10.22 13.45 1.77
CA ALA A 109 -8.77 13.44 1.72
C ALA A 109 -8.29 13.91 0.33
N SER A 110 -7.06 14.41 0.22
CA SER A 110 -6.52 14.82 -1.08
C SER A 110 -6.27 13.60 -1.97
N VAL A 111 -6.96 13.53 -3.10
CA VAL A 111 -6.83 12.46 -4.11
C VAL A 111 -6.01 12.97 -5.28
N SER A 112 -4.95 12.25 -5.63
CA SER A 112 -4.13 12.55 -6.81
C SER A 112 -4.43 11.55 -7.93
N ILE A 113 -4.83 12.09 -9.09
CA ILE A 113 -5.10 11.30 -10.30
C ILE A 113 -3.92 11.53 -11.26
N THR A 114 -3.31 10.49 -11.80
CA THR A 114 -2.27 10.70 -12.84
C THR A 114 -2.92 11.10 -14.15
N LEU A 115 -2.47 12.21 -14.74
CA LEU A 115 -2.83 12.65 -16.08
C LEU A 115 -2.02 11.86 -17.12
N ASP A 116 -2.55 10.73 -17.56
CA ASP A 116 -1.96 9.89 -18.60
C ASP A 116 -2.99 9.57 -19.71
N PRO A 117 -2.90 10.22 -20.88
CA PRO A 117 -3.81 9.97 -22.00
C PRO A 117 -3.79 8.52 -22.52
N THR A 118 -2.74 7.73 -22.24
CA THR A 118 -2.70 6.33 -22.63
C THR A 118 -3.66 5.46 -21.82
N ASP A 119 -4.18 5.96 -20.69
CA ASP A 119 -5.27 5.33 -19.91
C ASP A 119 -6.59 5.26 -20.69
N LEU A 120 -6.77 6.08 -21.74
CA LEU A 120 -7.97 6.04 -22.58
C LEU A 120 -8.19 4.67 -23.24
N LEU A 121 -7.15 3.83 -23.36
CA LEU A 121 -7.29 2.44 -23.78
C LEU A 121 -8.24 1.64 -22.87
N ALA A 122 -8.36 2.00 -21.58
CA ALA A 122 -9.30 1.38 -20.65
C ALA A 122 -10.77 1.54 -21.07
N LEU A 123 -11.10 2.57 -21.88
CA LEU A 123 -12.45 2.75 -22.43
C LEU A 123 -12.89 1.56 -23.30
N LEU A 124 -11.95 0.76 -23.83
CA LEU A 124 -12.28 -0.48 -24.54
C LEU A 124 -13.04 -1.47 -23.65
N ALA A 125 -12.87 -1.41 -22.32
CA ALA A 125 -13.61 -2.23 -21.37
C ALA A 125 -15.12 -1.90 -21.33
N LEU A 126 -15.54 -0.71 -21.77
CA LEU A 126 -16.95 -0.35 -21.84
C LEU A 126 -17.71 -1.17 -22.88
N PHE A 127 -17.05 -1.66 -23.93
CA PHE A 127 -17.71 -2.50 -24.93
C PHE A 127 -18.25 -3.81 -24.35
N PRO A 128 -17.44 -4.68 -23.72
CA PRO A 128 -17.97 -5.89 -23.07
C PRO A 128 -18.90 -5.56 -21.88
N ALA A 129 -18.69 -4.43 -21.18
CA ALA A 129 -19.61 -3.99 -20.13
C ALA A 129 -21.00 -3.64 -20.68
N TRP A 130 -21.08 -2.97 -21.84
CA TRP A 130 -22.34 -2.65 -22.51
C TRP A 130 -23.08 -3.92 -22.98
N LEU A 131 -22.34 -4.89 -23.50
CA LEU A 131 -22.91 -6.20 -23.87
C LEU A 131 -23.50 -6.90 -22.65
N LEU A 132 -22.81 -6.86 -21.52
CA LEU A 132 -23.31 -7.42 -20.26
C LEU A 132 -24.56 -6.68 -19.76
N TRP A 133 -24.56 -5.34 -19.75
CA TRP A 133 -25.74 -4.53 -19.42
C TRP A 133 -26.94 -4.90 -20.29
N SER A 134 -26.72 -4.99 -21.60
CA SER A 134 -27.74 -5.33 -22.59
C SER A 134 -28.35 -6.72 -22.39
N ARG A 135 -27.54 -7.69 -21.95
CA ARG A 135 -28.01 -9.02 -21.59
C ARG A 135 -28.77 -9.03 -20.26
N SER A 136 -28.27 -8.30 -19.26
CA SER A 136 -28.90 -8.16 -17.94
C SER A 136 -30.29 -7.53 -18.04
N MET A 137 -30.50 -6.56 -18.94
CA MET A 137 -31.81 -5.95 -19.19
C MET A 137 -32.85 -6.97 -19.64
N LYS A 138 -32.45 -7.98 -20.44
CA LYS A 138 -33.35 -9.05 -20.90
C LYS A 138 -33.71 -10.02 -19.77
N LEU A 139 -32.78 -10.25 -18.84
CA LEU A 139 -32.88 -11.23 -17.74
C LEU A 139 -33.57 -10.70 -16.47
N ALA A 140 -33.84 -9.40 -16.38
CA ALA A 140 -34.37 -8.75 -15.19
C ALA A 140 -35.77 -9.23 -14.74
N HIS A 141 -36.47 -10.00 -15.57
CA HIS A 141 -37.76 -10.60 -15.22
C HIS A 141 -37.66 -11.82 -14.29
N ARG A 142 -36.45 -12.33 -14.04
CA ARG A 142 -36.23 -13.42 -13.07
C ARG A 142 -36.17 -12.86 -11.64
N PRO A 143 -36.50 -13.62 -10.59
CA PRO A 143 -36.22 -13.19 -9.22
C PRO A 143 -34.70 -13.08 -8.98
N LEU A 144 -34.29 -12.10 -8.20
CA LEU A 144 -32.91 -11.89 -7.76
C LEU A 144 -32.83 -12.13 -6.25
N LEU A 145 -31.85 -12.91 -5.80
CA LEU A 145 -31.58 -13.04 -4.37
C LEU A 145 -30.78 -11.82 -3.91
N LEU A 146 -31.45 -10.79 -3.38
CA LEU A 146 -30.83 -9.53 -2.92
C LEU A 146 -29.64 -9.77 -1.98
N GLN A 147 -29.70 -10.83 -1.16
CA GLN A 147 -28.63 -11.25 -0.24
C GLN A 147 -27.29 -11.53 -0.94
N THR A 148 -27.31 -11.90 -2.22
CA THR A 148 -26.09 -12.14 -3.02
C THR A 148 -25.53 -10.87 -3.64
N ALA A 149 -26.35 -9.82 -3.80
CA ALA A 149 -25.96 -8.60 -4.48
C ALA A 149 -25.39 -7.53 -3.54
N ILE A 150 -25.83 -7.50 -2.28
CA ILE A 150 -25.33 -6.54 -1.28
C ILE A 150 -23.80 -6.64 -1.09
N PRO A 151 -23.19 -7.84 -0.92
CA PRO A 151 -21.74 -7.94 -0.79
C PRO A 151 -21.01 -7.44 -2.04
N ALA A 152 -21.51 -7.76 -3.23
CA ALA A 152 -20.91 -7.32 -4.48
C ALA A 152 -20.93 -5.79 -4.62
N VAL A 153 -22.03 -5.13 -4.23
CA VAL A 153 -22.14 -3.67 -4.23
C VAL A 153 -21.15 -3.05 -3.24
N VAL A 154 -21.10 -3.54 -2.00
CA VAL A 154 -20.18 -3.02 -0.98
C VAL A 154 -18.73 -3.14 -1.43
N VAL A 155 -18.34 -4.32 -1.91
CA VAL A 155 -16.95 -4.58 -2.35
C VAL A 155 -16.61 -3.76 -3.60
N ALA A 156 -17.53 -3.63 -4.56
CA ALA A 156 -17.33 -2.80 -5.75
C ALA A 156 -17.19 -1.32 -5.41
N SER A 157 -18.00 -0.80 -4.48
CA SER A 157 -17.91 0.59 -4.01
C SER A 157 -16.57 0.85 -3.32
N ILE A 158 -16.12 -0.05 -2.44
CA ILE A 158 -14.79 0.06 -1.79
C ILE A 158 -13.67 0.01 -2.84
N GLY A 159 -13.77 -0.89 -3.82
CA GLY A 159 -12.78 -1.00 -4.90
C GLY A 159 -12.63 0.28 -5.72
N VAL A 160 -13.73 1.02 -5.97
CA VAL A 160 -13.69 2.32 -6.68
C VAL A 160 -13.11 3.44 -5.81
N MET A 161 -13.32 3.39 -4.49
CA MET A 161 -12.78 4.38 -3.56
C MET A 161 -11.29 4.13 -3.23
N ALA A 162 -10.77 2.97 -3.58
CA ALA A 162 -9.36 2.66 -3.43
C ALA A 162 -8.55 3.32 -4.56
N THR A 163 -8.03 4.54 -4.34
CA THR A 163 -6.61 4.90 -4.58
C THR A 163 -6.35 6.41 -4.49
N SER A 164 -5.43 6.82 -3.61
CA SER A 164 -4.04 7.21 -3.92
C SER A 164 -3.38 7.69 -2.60
N PRO A 165 -2.04 7.62 -2.47
CA PRO A 165 -1.36 8.11 -1.27
C PRO A 165 -1.72 9.58 -1.01
N ILE A 166 -1.97 9.90 0.26
CA ILE A 166 -2.16 11.28 0.69
C ILE A 166 -0.91 12.10 0.33
N LYS A 167 -1.15 13.40 0.13
CA LYS A 167 -0.15 14.40 -0.23
C LYS A 167 1.06 14.33 0.71
N GLN A 168 2.23 14.09 0.12
CA GLN A 168 3.48 13.90 0.82
C GLN A 168 3.82 15.13 1.71
N GLU A 169 4.14 14.91 2.98
CA GLU A 169 4.64 15.96 3.87
C GLU A 169 6.10 16.26 3.55
N ILE A 170 6.48 17.55 3.54
CA ILE A 170 7.80 17.96 3.08
C ILE A 170 8.57 18.37 4.34
N GLY A 171 9.13 17.39 5.05
CA GLY A 171 9.72 17.51 6.40
C GLY A 171 10.71 18.67 6.57
N VAL A 172 12.00 18.42 6.82
CA VAL A 172 13.04 19.46 6.76
C VAL A 172 13.48 19.60 5.32
N TYR A 173 13.23 20.76 4.69
CA TYR A 173 13.44 20.94 3.25
C TYR A 173 14.52 21.95 2.88
N GLN A 174 14.94 22.78 3.83
CA GLN A 174 15.96 23.79 3.61
C GLN A 174 16.78 23.95 4.89
N ILE A 175 18.08 24.13 4.72
CA ILE A 175 19.02 24.32 5.82
C ILE A 175 19.87 25.56 5.54
N ARG A 176 20.16 26.33 6.59
CA ARG A 176 21.03 27.50 6.53
C ARG A 176 21.93 27.54 7.74
N THR A 177 23.19 27.88 7.53
CA THR A 177 24.18 28.09 8.57
C THR A 177 24.60 29.56 8.58
N ILE A 178 24.47 30.22 9.74
CA ILE A 178 24.77 31.64 9.90
C ILE A 178 25.52 31.83 11.21
N LYS A 179 26.75 32.34 11.13
CA LYS A 179 27.59 32.67 12.31
C LYS A 179 27.77 31.52 13.31
N GLY A 180 27.87 30.27 12.82
CA GLY A 180 28.06 29.08 13.66
C GLY A 180 26.75 28.39 14.09
N ASP A 181 25.60 29.03 13.85
CA ASP A 181 24.28 28.46 14.14
C ASP A 181 23.65 27.87 12.88
N ALA A 182 22.73 26.91 13.05
CA ALA A 182 21.94 26.33 11.96
C ALA A 182 20.43 26.58 12.12
N PHE A 183 19.79 26.79 10.97
CA PHE A 183 18.36 27.07 10.82
C PHE A 183 17.75 26.08 9.83
N ALA A 184 16.82 25.26 10.31
CA ALA A 184 16.14 24.22 9.54
C ALA A 184 14.69 24.63 9.27
N PHE A 185 14.34 24.80 7.99
CA PHE A 185 12.97 25.10 7.59
C PHE A 185 12.21 23.79 7.40
N HIS A 186 11.01 23.72 7.97
CA HIS A 186 10.21 22.51 7.89
C HIS A 186 8.73 22.74 7.56
N ARG A 187 8.10 21.75 6.90
CA ARG A 187 6.70 21.83 6.46
C ARG A 187 5.94 20.50 6.61
N GLY A 188 5.11 20.43 7.64
CA GLY A 188 4.13 19.35 7.83
C GLY A 188 2.72 19.74 7.39
N ARG A 189 1.76 18.88 7.74
CA ARG A 189 0.32 19.08 7.46
C ARG A 189 -0.26 20.33 8.12
N SER A 190 0.22 20.66 9.33
CA SER A 190 -0.22 21.78 10.16
C SER A 190 0.95 22.55 10.81
N THR A 191 2.19 22.12 10.58
CA THR A 191 3.39 22.67 11.20
C THR A 191 4.29 23.30 10.15
N HIS A 192 4.39 24.62 10.17
CA HIS A 192 5.32 25.39 9.35
C HIS A 192 6.18 26.22 10.29
N GLY A 193 7.49 26.13 10.12
CA GLY A 193 8.37 26.84 11.03
C GLY A 193 9.83 26.71 10.66
N VAL A 194 10.62 27.42 11.44
CA VAL A 194 12.08 27.34 11.44
C VAL A 194 12.47 26.79 12.80
N ALA A 195 13.32 25.77 12.79
CA ALA A 195 14.02 25.32 13.97
C ALA A 195 15.44 25.89 13.96
N PHE A 196 15.99 26.13 15.14
CA PHE A 196 17.32 26.67 15.35
C PHE A 196 18.16 25.72 16.19
N SER A 197 19.44 25.62 15.87
CA SER A 197 20.46 24.87 16.57
C SER A 197 21.73 25.70 16.72
N SER A 198 22.31 25.71 17.91
CA SER A 198 23.61 26.34 18.22
C SER A 198 24.71 25.32 18.52
N ASP A 199 24.47 24.04 18.25
CA ASP A 199 25.36 22.91 18.55
C ASP A 199 25.59 22.04 17.30
N HIS A 200 25.75 22.72 16.17
CA HIS A 200 26.02 22.10 14.87
C HIS A 200 24.94 21.12 14.38
N GLY A 201 23.69 21.34 14.77
CA GLY A 201 22.54 20.54 14.36
C GLY A 201 22.28 19.30 15.21
N ALA A 202 22.94 19.16 16.36
CA ALA A 202 22.72 18.04 17.27
C ALA A 202 21.41 18.18 18.08
N THR A 203 21.05 19.40 18.48
CA THR A 203 19.77 19.71 19.15
C THR A 203 19.07 20.90 18.52
N TRP A 204 17.73 20.90 18.58
CA TRP A 204 16.89 21.85 17.86
C TRP A 204 15.82 22.45 18.76
N SER A 205 15.61 23.76 18.63
CA SER A 205 14.57 24.52 19.33
C SER A 205 13.74 25.32 18.32
N PRO A 206 12.45 25.61 18.59
CA PRO A 206 11.67 26.48 17.72
C PRO A 206 12.29 27.87 17.62
N TYR A 207 12.50 28.37 16.40
CA TYR A 207 12.95 29.74 16.18
C TYR A 207 11.75 30.68 16.13
N LEU A 208 11.74 31.66 17.03
CA LEU A 208 10.66 32.66 17.19
C LEU A 208 11.03 34.05 16.67
N GLY A 209 12.21 34.20 16.07
CA GLY A 209 12.68 35.46 15.51
C GLY A 209 12.13 35.75 14.11
N ASP A 210 12.57 36.86 13.53
CA ASP A 210 12.20 37.22 12.16
C ASP A 210 12.86 36.25 11.17
N THR A 211 12.02 35.56 10.39
CA THR A 211 12.45 34.57 9.40
C THR A 211 12.82 35.23 8.07
N ALA A 212 12.35 36.45 7.80
CA ALA A 212 12.70 37.20 6.59
C ALA A 212 14.20 37.52 6.54
N ALA A 213 14.82 37.74 7.71
CA ALA A 213 16.26 37.97 7.83
C ALA A 213 17.14 36.73 7.57
N LEU A 214 16.53 35.52 7.55
CA LEU A 214 17.21 34.25 7.29
C LEU A 214 17.13 33.81 5.82
N VAL A 215 16.30 34.48 5.02
CA VAL A 215 16.12 34.23 3.59
C VAL A 215 17.00 35.24 2.82
N SER A 216 17.92 34.74 2.00
CA SER A 216 18.80 35.58 1.17
C SER A 216 18.08 36.16 -0.05
N ASP A 217 18.50 37.34 -0.53
CA ASP A 217 18.13 37.95 -1.83
C ASP A 217 18.66 37.18 -3.07
N ASP A 218 19.22 35.97 -2.90
CA ASP A 218 19.79 35.15 -3.97
C ASP A 218 18.67 34.50 -4.82
N PRO A 219 18.54 34.83 -6.13
CA PRO A 219 17.42 34.40 -6.97
C PRO A 219 17.36 32.88 -7.28
N LEU A 220 18.32 32.09 -6.77
CA LEU A 220 18.29 30.62 -6.82
C LEU A 220 17.78 29.97 -5.53
N ALA A 221 17.60 30.73 -4.45
CA ALA A 221 16.85 30.28 -3.28
C ALA A 221 15.36 30.31 -3.65
N VAL A 222 14.75 29.12 -3.72
CA VAL A 222 13.31 28.83 -3.74
C VAL A 222 12.45 30.10 -3.83
N VAL A 223 11.89 30.37 -5.01
CA VAL A 223 10.81 31.35 -5.16
C VAL A 223 9.69 30.94 -4.20
N MET A 224 9.68 31.54 -3.01
CA MET A 224 8.48 31.66 -2.21
C MET A 224 7.58 32.58 -3.02
N PRO A 225 6.44 32.13 -3.57
CA PRO A 225 5.49 33.08 -4.11
C PRO A 225 5.08 33.95 -2.93
N SER A 226 5.45 35.23 -2.96
CA SER A 226 5.01 36.27 -2.03
C SER A 226 3.52 36.63 -2.23
N HIS A 227 2.74 35.71 -2.79
CA HIS A 227 1.30 35.84 -2.95
C HIS A 227 0.59 34.96 -1.92
N PRO A 228 -0.54 35.41 -1.34
CA PRO A 228 -1.40 34.52 -0.58
C PRO A 228 -1.72 33.34 -1.49
N VAL A 229 -1.30 32.14 -1.07
CA VAL A 229 -1.50 30.89 -1.80
C VAL A 229 -2.97 30.84 -2.23
N PRO A 230 -3.28 30.92 -3.53
CA PRO A 230 -4.61 30.58 -3.99
C PRO A 230 -4.79 29.12 -3.61
N THR A 231 -5.88 28.82 -2.93
CA THR A 231 -6.30 27.47 -2.49
C THR A 231 -6.64 26.54 -3.66
N GLY A 232 -6.00 26.69 -4.81
CA GLY A 232 -6.20 25.91 -6.02
C GLY A 232 -4.91 25.23 -6.47
N ASP A 233 -5.03 23.93 -6.72
CA ASP A 233 -4.18 23.09 -7.56
C ASP A 233 -3.03 23.80 -8.27
N THR A 234 -1.83 23.61 -7.74
CA THR A 234 -0.70 23.26 -8.58
C THR A 234 -0.05 22.05 -7.93
N GLY A 235 0.13 20.99 -8.73
CA GLY A 235 1.14 19.99 -8.43
C GLY A 235 2.41 20.74 -8.07
N ILE A 236 3.04 20.30 -6.99
CA ILE A 236 4.14 20.98 -6.32
C ILE A 236 5.08 21.65 -7.35
N PRO A 237 5.17 22.99 -7.45
CA PRO A 237 6.12 23.63 -8.33
C PRO A 237 7.48 23.61 -7.63
N TYR A 238 8.01 22.43 -7.33
CA TYR A 238 9.44 22.26 -7.15
C TYR A 238 10.02 21.91 -8.52
N ILE A 239 10.15 22.91 -9.39
CA ILE A 239 11.20 22.82 -10.39
C ILE A 239 12.51 23.04 -9.62
N LEU A 240 12.98 22.00 -8.93
CA LEU A 240 14.36 21.91 -8.49
C LEU A 240 15.18 21.75 -9.77
N THR A 241 15.84 22.82 -10.18
CA THR A 241 16.52 22.95 -11.48
C THR A 241 17.72 22.01 -11.65
N SER A 242 18.18 21.36 -10.57
CA SER A 242 19.26 20.36 -10.62
C SER A 242 18.88 19.06 -9.89
N PRO A 243 19.06 17.88 -10.52
CA PRO A 243 18.92 16.57 -9.86
C PRO A 243 19.95 16.36 -8.74
N LEU A 244 21.03 17.14 -8.73
CA LEU A 244 22.17 17.02 -7.84
C LEU A 244 22.32 18.31 -7.00
N ILE A 245 22.33 18.20 -5.68
CA ILE A 245 22.66 19.34 -4.80
C ILE A 245 24.18 19.41 -4.71
N THR A 246 24.78 20.57 -4.98
CA THR A 246 26.23 20.76 -4.89
C THR A 246 26.51 22.00 -4.04
N ILE A 247 27.45 21.87 -3.10
CA ILE A 247 27.90 22.93 -2.21
C ILE A 247 29.43 22.97 -2.17
N HIS A 248 29.97 24.15 -1.92
CA HIS A 248 31.41 24.41 -1.90
C HIS A 248 31.84 24.83 -0.50
N HIS A 249 32.94 24.29 -0.01
CA HIS A 249 33.45 24.69 1.30
C HIS A 249 33.93 26.15 1.27
N PRO A 250 33.45 27.02 2.17
CA PRO A 250 33.77 28.44 2.14
C PRO A 250 35.28 28.71 2.29
N ASP A 251 35.93 28.02 3.23
CA ASP A 251 37.37 28.20 3.50
C ASP A 251 38.32 27.29 2.69
N LEU A 252 37.78 26.26 2.02
CA LEU A 252 38.57 25.22 1.36
C LEU A 252 38.09 25.09 -0.10
N PRO A 253 38.57 25.94 -1.02
CA PRO A 253 38.01 26.05 -2.39
C PRO A 253 38.11 24.77 -3.23
N LYS A 254 38.96 23.81 -2.81
CA LYS A 254 39.08 22.49 -3.43
C LYS A 254 38.09 21.45 -2.91
N VAL A 255 37.45 21.70 -1.77
CA VAL A 255 36.57 20.74 -1.10
C VAL A 255 35.12 21.01 -1.48
N TRP A 256 34.53 20.09 -2.25
CA TRP A 256 33.15 20.19 -2.71
C TRP A 256 32.35 18.99 -2.22
N TYR A 257 31.06 19.19 -1.98
CA TYR A 257 30.12 18.11 -1.72
C TYR A 257 29.03 18.12 -2.77
N ARG A 258 28.59 16.94 -3.16
CA ARG A 258 27.38 16.76 -3.96
C ARG A 258 26.55 15.64 -3.40
N GLY A 259 25.24 15.73 -3.55
CA GLY A 259 24.36 14.66 -3.10
C GLY A 259 23.21 14.40 -4.06
N SER A 260 22.73 13.17 -4.00
CA SER A 260 21.59 12.67 -4.77
C SER A 260 20.75 11.75 -3.92
N SER A 261 19.44 11.80 -4.13
CA SER A 261 18.46 10.90 -3.53
C SER A 261 17.65 10.18 -4.62
N PRO A 262 17.01 9.05 -4.27
CA PRO A 262 16.15 8.34 -5.21
C PRO A 262 15.02 9.19 -5.78
N TRP A 263 14.47 10.07 -4.96
CA TRP A 263 13.36 10.94 -5.29
C TRP A 263 13.74 12.07 -6.27
N ARG A 264 15.01 12.50 -6.27
CA ARG A 264 15.52 13.55 -7.17
C ARG A 264 16.07 13.05 -8.50
N THR A 265 16.72 11.87 -8.48
CA THR A 265 17.60 11.44 -9.58
C THR A 265 17.11 10.20 -10.30
N ASN A 266 15.99 9.61 -9.87
CA ASN A 266 15.54 8.30 -10.32
C ASN A 266 16.66 7.26 -10.20
N THR A 267 17.50 7.39 -9.16
CA THR A 267 18.54 6.41 -8.82
C THR A 267 18.07 5.57 -7.64
N ASP A 268 18.58 4.36 -7.48
CA ASP A 268 18.17 3.52 -6.35
C ASP A 268 18.92 3.87 -5.04
N THR A 269 19.73 4.93 -5.02
CA THR A 269 20.68 5.22 -3.93
C THR A 269 20.54 6.63 -3.36
N PHE A 270 20.56 6.73 -2.04
CA PHE A 270 20.89 7.99 -1.36
C PHE A 270 22.41 8.03 -1.16
N ARG A 271 23.04 9.12 -1.63
CA ARG A 271 24.48 9.32 -1.44
C ARG A 271 24.86 10.79 -1.31
N ILE A 272 25.94 11.03 -0.59
CA ILE A 272 26.69 12.28 -0.55
C ILE A 272 28.13 11.94 -0.94
N ASP A 273 28.60 12.52 -2.04
CA ASP A 273 29.98 12.40 -2.50
C ASP A 273 30.77 13.66 -2.11
N ARG A 274 32.05 13.46 -1.83
CA ARG A 274 33.02 14.52 -1.55
C ARG A 274 34.09 14.54 -2.63
N SER A 275 34.52 15.73 -3.02
CA SER A 275 35.69 15.98 -3.86
C SER A 275 36.71 16.80 -3.09
N GLY A 276 38.00 16.49 -3.27
CA GLY A 276 39.13 17.27 -2.73
C GLY A 276 39.91 18.04 -3.80
N ASP A 277 39.41 18.06 -5.04
CA ASP A 277 40.08 18.59 -6.22
C ASP A 277 39.15 19.44 -7.10
N SER A 278 38.24 20.18 -6.45
CA SER A 278 37.28 21.08 -7.12
C SER A 278 36.37 20.35 -8.11
N GLY A 279 35.91 19.15 -7.74
CA GLY A 279 34.95 18.35 -8.48
C GLY A 279 35.51 17.50 -9.61
N GLN A 280 36.83 17.36 -9.74
CA GLN A 280 37.44 16.51 -10.77
C GLN A 280 37.28 15.01 -10.44
N THR A 281 37.51 14.65 -9.18
CA THR A 281 37.28 13.29 -8.66
C THR A 281 36.31 13.32 -7.50
N TRP A 282 35.53 12.24 -7.37
CA TRP A 282 34.48 12.11 -6.37
C TRP A 282 34.61 10.78 -5.65
N THR A 283 34.60 10.84 -4.32
CA THR A 283 34.57 9.68 -3.44
C THR A 283 33.28 9.70 -2.64
N SER A 284 32.63 8.56 -2.48
CA SER A 284 31.42 8.47 -1.67
C SER A 284 31.77 8.67 -0.20
N ASP A 285 31.19 9.69 0.42
CA ASP A 285 31.42 10.06 1.82
C ASP A 285 30.26 9.56 2.70
N LEU A 286 29.04 9.47 2.13
CA LEU A 286 27.90 8.74 2.68
C LEU A 286 27.21 7.97 1.55
N LEU A 287 27.00 6.66 1.73
CA LEU A 287 26.22 5.82 0.82
C LEU A 287 25.24 4.99 1.63
N ILE A 288 23.96 5.10 1.29
CA ILE A 288 22.94 4.17 1.77
C ILE A 288 22.61 3.24 0.59
N PRO A 289 22.95 1.95 0.71
CA PRO A 289 22.71 0.98 -0.35
C PRO A 289 21.23 0.90 -0.73
N PRO A 290 20.88 0.61 -2.00
CA PRO A 290 19.50 0.45 -2.44
C PRO A 290 18.71 -0.56 -1.60
N SER A 291 19.37 -1.65 -1.24
CA SER A 291 18.85 -2.73 -0.38
C SER A 291 18.36 -2.24 0.97
N ARG A 292 18.96 -1.17 1.52
CA ARG A 292 18.58 -0.60 2.81
C ARG A 292 17.58 0.54 2.71
N MET A 293 17.48 1.19 1.55
CA MET A 293 16.51 2.25 1.32
C MET A 293 15.07 1.75 1.53
N GLU A 294 14.76 0.56 1.01
CA GLU A 294 13.42 -0.02 1.15
C GLU A 294 13.05 -0.31 2.61
N TYR A 295 14.00 -0.80 3.42
CA TYR A 295 13.79 -0.98 4.86
C TYR A 295 13.48 0.35 5.56
N ILE A 296 14.26 1.40 5.25
CA ILE A 296 14.11 2.74 5.85
C ILE A 296 12.73 3.30 5.53
N VAL A 297 12.35 3.28 4.26
CA VAL A 297 11.04 3.75 3.80
C VAL A 297 9.88 3.03 4.53
N ARG A 298 10.01 1.71 4.77
CA ARG A 298 9.00 0.89 5.44
C ARG A 298 8.93 1.09 6.96
N CYS A 299 10.04 1.44 7.61
CA CYS A 299 10.02 1.85 9.03
C CYS A 299 9.18 3.11 9.24
N GLU A 300 9.10 3.98 8.24
CA GLU A 300 8.52 5.32 8.35
C GLU A 300 7.09 5.47 7.82
N HIS A 301 6.68 4.74 6.78
CA HIS A 301 5.28 4.73 6.28
C HIS A 301 4.24 4.24 7.31
N SER A 302 4.65 4.00 8.56
CA SER A 302 3.84 3.45 9.63
C SER A 302 3.52 4.40 10.77
N THR A 303 4.14 5.59 10.81
CA THR A 303 3.83 6.66 11.76
C THR A 303 2.65 7.48 11.21
N GLY A 304 1.49 7.35 11.83
CA GLY A 304 0.26 8.05 11.44
C GLY A 304 0.29 9.56 11.68
N GLY A 305 1.22 10.27 11.04
CA GLY A 305 1.33 11.72 11.20
C GLY A 305 2.32 12.46 10.31
N THR A 306 3.17 11.80 9.52
CA THR A 306 4.16 12.49 8.66
C THR A 306 4.45 11.69 7.39
N GLU A 307 3.63 11.87 6.35
CA GLU A 307 3.82 11.17 5.07
C GLU A 307 4.88 11.83 4.18
N GLY A 308 6.08 12.10 4.69
CA GLY A 308 7.22 12.58 3.89
C GLY A 308 8.15 11.45 3.44
N PRO A 309 8.97 11.63 2.39
CA PRO A 309 10.03 10.67 2.12
C PRO A 309 11.02 10.71 3.29
N ALA A 310 11.16 9.55 3.91
CA ALA A 310 12.01 9.28 5.05
C ALA A 310 13.42 9.83 4.98
N LEU A 311 13.98 9.69 3.79
CA LEU A 311 15.33 10.11 3.50
C LEU A 311 15.37 10.63 2.08
N ASP A 312 15.10 11.91 1.94
CA ASP A 312 15.24 12.64 0.70
C ASP A 312 16.18 13.81 0.91
N LEU A 313 17.26 13.89 0.14
CA LEU A 313 18.20 14.99 0.25
C LEU A 313 17.54 16.24 -0.34
N LEU A 314 17.16 17.18 0.51
CA LEU A 314 16.41 18.37 0.11
C LEU A 314 17.28 19.62 0.05
N ASP A 315 18.28 19.72 0.91
CA ASP A 315 19.23 20.83 0.93
C ASP A 315 20.51 20.42 1.69
N MET A 316 21.60 21.17 1.50
CA MET A 316 22.83 21.00 2.26
C MET A 316 23.52 22.34 2.50
N ASP A 317 24.24 22.46 3.61
CA ASP A 317 25.04 23.63 3.93
C ASP A 317 26.27 23.28 4.80
N ILE A 318 27.21 24.21 4.95
CA ILE A 318 28.49 24.02 5.65
C ILE A 318 28.68 25.13 6.68
N PHE A 319 28.98 24.76 7.92
CA PHE A 319 29.26 25.74 8.97
C PHE A 319 30.52 26.55 8.64
N ASN A 320 30.35 27.87 8.51
CA ASN A 320 31.42 28.83 8.22
C ASN A 320 32.10 29.33 9.52
N ASP A 321 32.55 28.40 10.36
CA ASP A 321 33.22 28.64 11.65
C ASP A 321 34.57 27.89 11.76
N GLY A 322 35.04 27.31 10.65
CA GLY A 322 36.26 26.51 10.60
C GLY A 322 36.12 25.09 11.16
N SER A 323 34.95 24.67 11.63
CA SER A 323 34.71 23.32 12.16
C SER A 323 34.76 22.22 11.09
N GLY A 324 34.49 22.60 9.82
CA GLY A 324 34.37 21.67 8.71
C GLY A 324 33.12 20.77 8.78
N VAL A 325 32.16 21.12 9.64
CA VAL A 325 30.90 20.38 9.79
C VAL A 325 29.99 20.67 8.59
N VAL A 326 29.40 19.61 8.06
CA VAL A 326 28.42 19.69 6.96
C VAL A 326 27.08 19.23 7.47
N ILE A 327 26.01 19.91 7.09
CA ILE A 327 24.65 19.58 7.46
C ILE A 327 23.78 19.41 6.21
N ALA A 328 22.93 18.40 6.21
CA ALA A 328 22.06 18.05 5.10
C ALA A 328 20.61 17.89 5.59
N ALA A 329 19.68 18.59 4.97
CA ALA A 329 18.25 18.41 5.18
C ALA A 329 17.80 17.13 4.45
N VAL A 330 17.19 16.20 5.20
CA VAL A 330 16.85 14.87 4.66
C VAL A 330 15.35 14.53 4.70
N GLY A 331 14.48 15.53 4.90
CA GLY A 331 13.05 15.30 5.17
C GLY A 331 12.83 14.90 6.62
N ALA A 332 13.22 13.69 7.04
CA ALA A 332 13.15 13.26 8.43
C ALA A 332 14.34 13.79 9.26
N GLY A 333 14.30 15.09 9.56
CA GLY A 333 15.36 15.77 10.31
C GLY A 333 16.56 16.14 9.45
N VAL A 334 17.76 16.03 10.03
CA VAL A 334 19.03 16.42 9.38
C VAL A 334 20.09 15.32 9.52
N MET A 335 20.96 15.23 8.52
CA MET A 335 22.22 14.48 8.59
C MET A 335 23.36 15.46 8.83
N VAL A 336 24.19 15.20 9.84
CA VAL A 336 25.34 16.03 10.21
C VAL A 336 26.61 15.21 10.08
N ARG A 337 27.57 15.73 9.30
CA ARG A 337 28.93 15.23 9.19
C ARG A 337 29.80 15.96 10.20
N ASP A 338 30.21 15.27 11.25
CA ASP A 338 31.10 15.85 12.25
C ASP A 338 32.51 16.11 11.69
N SER A 339 33.35 16.80 12.48
CA SER A 339 34.74 17.11 12.13
C SER A 339 35.62 15.85 11.98
N SER A 340 35.23 14.71 12.57
CA SER A 340 35.90 13.42 12.37
C SER A 340 35.55 12.78 11.01
N GLY A 341 34.52 13.30 10.35
CA GLY A 341 34.01 12.81 9.08
C GLY A 341 32.97 11.71 9.17
N LYS A 342 32.38 11.52 10.35
CA LYS A 342 31.29 10.59 10.55
C LYS A 342 29.95 11.30 10.36
N TRP A 343 29.05 10.66 9.62
CA TRP A 343 27.67 11.11 9.44
C TRP A 343 26.77 10.54 10.55
N ASN A 344 25.97 11.39 11.18
CA ASN A 344 24.95 11.03 12.15
C ASN A 344 23.63 11.76 11.82
N GLN A 345 22.48 11.13 12.07
CA GLN A 345 21.17 11.73 11.85
C GLN A 345 20.61 12.30 13.16
N TYR A 346 20.01 13.48 13.10
CA TYR A 346 19.40 14.18 14.24
C TYR A 346 17.98 14.63 13.93
N SER A 347 17.12 14.54 14.95
CA SER A 347 15.71 14.94 14.87
C SER A 347 15.58 16.46 14.86
N VAL A 348 14.60 17.01 14.13
CA VAL A 348 14.27 18.44 14.11
C VAL A 348 12.81 18.63 14.46
N GLY A 349 12.51 19.18 15.63
CA GLY A 349 11.13 19.30 16.11
C GLY A 349 10.44 17.92 16.15
N ASN A 350 9.34 17.77 15.41
CA ASN A 350 8.58 16.51 15.31
C ASN A 350 9.11 15.56 14.22
N TRP A 351 10.18 15.93 13.50
CA TRP A 351 10.77 15.11 12.45
C TRP A 351 11.89 14.26 13.05
N GLU A 352 11.59 12.99 13.31
CA GLU A 352 12.46 12.08 14.07
C GLU A 352 13.57 11.46 13.20
N ALA A 353 14.79 11.42 13.74
CA ALA A 353 15.88 10.65 13.17
C ALA A 353 15.65 9.13 13.33
N LEU A 354 16.14 8.35 12.38
CA LEU A 354 16.12 6.89 12.44
C LEU A 354 17.20 6.35 13.41
N ARG A 355 17.19 6.67 14.73
CA ARG A 355 17.83 5.96 15.91
C ARG A 355 18.05 6.89 17.13
N PRO A 356 18.14 6.40 18.41
CA PRO A 356 18.75 5.13 18.91
C PRO A 356 17.92 4.26 19.90
N GLU A 357 16.72 4.65 20.32
CA GLU A 357 15.87 3.82 21.22
C GLU A 357 15.01 2.82 20.45
N ALA A 358 15.62 2.19 19.45
CA ALA A 358 14.88 1.41 18.48
C ALA A 358 14.41 0.08 19.12
N THR A 359 13.15 0.04 19.50
CA THR A 359 12.49 -1.14 20.07
C THR A 359 12.36 -2.25 19.01
N VAL A 360 12.10 -3.48 19.47
CA VAL A 360 11.71 -4.59 18.57
C VAL A 360 10.54 -4.20 17.66
N GLU A 361 9.66 -3.32 18.14
CA GLU A 361 8.57 -2.78 17.36
C GLU A 361 9.08 -1.97 16.15
N THR A 362 9.98 -1.01 16.36
CA THR A 362 10.46 -0.12 15.29
C THR A 362 11.39 -0.81 14.30
N LEU A 363 12.24 -1.72 14.78
CA LEU A 363 13.25 -2.39 13.95
C LEU A 363 12.75 -3.64 13.22
N LEU A 364 11.75 -4.32 13.77
CA LEU A 364 11.30 -5.60 13.22
C LEU A 364 9.82 -5.57 12.85
N LEU A 365 8.93 -5.23 13.79
CA LEU A 365 7.49 -5.36 13.54
C LEU A 365 6.95 -4.33 12.55
N ARG A 366 7.41 -3.07 12.61
CA ARG A 366 7.00 -2.01 11.69
C ARG A 366 7.32 -2.31 10.22
N PRO A 367 8.58 -2.61 9.82
CA PRO A 367 8.92 -2.79 8.41
C PRO A 367 8.27 -4.03 7.77
N ILE A 368 7.84 -5.00 8.57
CA ILE A 368 7.19 -6.24 8.10
C ILE A 368 5.70 -6.30 8.47
N ARG A 369 5.10 -5.19 8.93
CA ARG A 369 3.77 -5.16 9.55
C ARG A 369 2.68 -5.68 8.61
N GLN A 370 2.70 -5.24 7.36
CA GLN A 370 1.74 -5.66 6.33
C GLN A 370 1.89 -7.16 6.05
N GLU A 371 3.13 -7.62 5.92
CA GLU A 371 3.47 -9.02 5.72
C GLU A 371 3.02 -9.87 6.91
N LEU A 372 3.17 -9.39 8.15
CA LEU A 372 2.73 -10.08 9.36
C LEU A 372 1.20 -10.30 9.35
N PHE A 373 0.42 -9.26 9.04
CA PHE A 373 -1.04 -9.41 8.92
C PHE A 373 -1.43 -10.34 7.75
N ALA A 374 -0.76 -10.24 6.62
CA ALA A 374 -0.99 -11.14 5.49
C ALA A 374 -0.70 -12.61 5.86
N LEU A 375 0.42 -12.84 6.56
CA LEU A 375 0.90 -14.15 6.97
C LEU A 375 -0.01 -14.80 8.01
N ILE A 376 -0.66 -14.04 8.90
CA ILE A 376 -1.70 -14.58 9.78
C ILE A 376 -2.85 -15.17 8.95
N GLY A 377 -3.32 -14.45 7.93
CA GLY A 377 -4.34 -14.94 7.01
C GLY A 377 -3.88 -16.17 6.21
N LEU A 378 -2.67 -16.13 5.66
CA LEU A 378 -2.07 -17.24 4.90
C LEU A 378 -1.81 -18.49 5.77
N ALA A 379 -1.48 -18.32 7.05
CA ALA A 379 -1.32 -19.41 8.00
C ALA A 379 -2.65 -20.11 8.28
N LEU A 380 -3.72 -19.33 8.51
CA LEU A 380 -5.07 -19.87 8.64
C LEU A 380 -5.50 -20.57 7.35
N LEU A 381 -5.20 -19.99 6.19
CA LEU A 381 -5.53 -20.58 4.88
C LEU A 381 -4.84 -21.93 4.71
N ALA A 382 -3.53 -22.01 4.99
CA ALA A 382 -2.77 -23.25 4.95
C ALA A 382 -3.39 -24.32 5.85
N GLY A 383 -3.71 -23.98 7.10
CA GLY A 383 -4.36 -24.91 8.03
C GLY A 383 -5.69 -25.46 7.51
N HIS A 384 -6.52 -24.59 6.93
CA HIS A 384 -7.80 -25.01 6.33
C HIS A 384 -7.62 -25.90 5.12
N LEU A 385 -6.73 -25.53 4.19
CA LEU A 385 -6.47 -26.32 2.99
C LEU A 385 -5.88 -27.69 3.33
N ILE A 386 -4.89 -27.76 4.24
CA ILE A 386 -4.26 -29.01 4.66
C ILE A 386 -5.29 -29.93 5.33
N GLY A 387 -6.09 -29.39 6.25
CA GLY A 387 -7.11 -30.17 6.95
C GLY A 387 -8.23 -30.65 6.01
N PHE A 388 -8.72 -29.79 5.13
CA PHE A 388 -9.76 -30.13 4.15
C PHE A 388 -9.29 -31.19 3.15
N ILE A 389 -8.12 -30.99 2.54
CA ILE A 389 -7.56 -31.92 1.56
C ILE A 389 -7.17 -33.24 2.23
N GLY A 390 -6.56 -33.17 3.42
CA GLY A 390 -6.22 -34.34 4.22
C GLY A 390 -7.46 -35.18 4.55
N TRP A 391 -8.54 -34.52 5.00
CA TRP A 391 -9.83 -35.17 5.25
C TRP A 391 -10.41 -35.81 3.98
N ARG A 392 -10.56 -35.05 2.89
CA ARG A 392 -11.07 -35.53 1.60
C ARG A 392 -10.32 -36.77 1.10
N ARG A 393 -8.98 -36.71 1.11
CA ARG A 393 -8.14 -37.84 0.68
C ARG A 393 -8.27 -39.05 1.61
N SER A 394 -8.42 -38.84 2.91
CA SER A 394 -8.55 -39.93 3.88
C SER A 394 -9.90 -40.64 3.76
N VAL A 395 -10.98 -39.88 3.59
CA VAL A 395 -12.33 -40.43 3.33
C VAL A 395 -12.34 -41.28 2.06
N ALA A 396 -11.77 -40.77 0.96
CA ALA A 396 -11.68 -41.51 -0.29
C ALA A 396 -10.90 -42.83 -0.16
N ARG A 397 -9.79 -42.84 0.60
CA ARG A 397 -9.00 -44.07 0.86
C ARG A 397 -9.74 -45.10 1.69
N LEU A 398 -10.58 -44.66 2.62
CA LEU A 398 -11.31 -45.52 3.54
C LEU A 398 -12.59 -46.12 2.91
N GLY A 399 -12.91 -45.75 1.65
CA GLY A 399 -14.08 -46.27 0.95
C GLY A 399 -15.41 -45.78 1.53
N TYR A 400 -15.40 -44.70 2.32
CA TYR A 400 -16.64 -44.05 2.77
C TYR A 400 -17.34 -43.43 1.56
N SER A 401 -18.46 -44.01 1.14
CA SER A 401 -19.34 -43.45 0.13
C SER A 401 -20.28 -42.43 0.78
N GLU A 402 -20.47 -41.27 0.15
CA GLU A 402 -21.46 -40.23 0.52
C GLU A 402 -22.93 -40.72 0.46
N THR A 403 -23.14 -41.99 0.12
CA THR A 403 -24.45 -42.60 -0.16
C THR A 403 -24.81 -43.76 0.77
N GLN A 404 -23.94 -44.15 1.72
CA GLN A 404 -24.26 -45.20 2.68
C GLN A 404 -24.53 -44.63 4.08
N PRO A 405 -25.77 -44.75 4.62
CA PRO A 405 -26.08 -44.38 5.98
C PRO A 405 -25.44 -45.41 6.93
N SER A 406 -24.20 -45.16 7.33
CA SER A 406 -23.59 -45.93 8.41
C SER A 406 -24.19 -45.49 9.75
N ASN A 407 -24.42 -46.45 10.66
CA ASN A 407 -24.87 -46.20 12.05
C ASN A 407 -23.88 -45.37 12.89
N ASN A 408 -22.78 -44.90 12.29
CA ASN A 408 -21.79 -44.01 12.86
C ASN A 408 -21.65 -42.78 11.95
N PRO A 409 -22.43 -41.71 12.16
CA PRO A 409 -22.37 -40.51 11.32
C PRO A 409 -21.04 -39.78 11.53
N LEU A 410 -19.98 -40.24 10.88
CA LEU A 410 -18.79 -39.45 10.60
C LEU A 410 -19.01 -38.71 9.27
N PRO A 411 -18.65 -37.43 9.19
CA PRO A 411 -19.57 -36.33 9.46
C PRO A 411 -20.05 -35.64 8.17
N GLU A 412 -21.14 -36.15 7.59
CA GLU A 412 -21.69 -35.63 6.33
C GLU A 412 -22.32 -34.24 6.45
N VAL A 413 -22.79 -33.83 7.62
CA VAL A 413 -23.69 -32.66 7.68
C VAL A 413 -22.97 -31.31 7.76
N PHE A 414 -21.65 -31.28 8.02
CA PHE A 414 -20.92 -30.01 8.22
C PHE A 414 -19.55 -29.91 7.52
N GLY A 415 -19.16 -30.92 6.74
CA GLY A 415 -17.78 -31.14 6.29
C GLY A 415 -17.25 -30.27 5.15
N VAL A 416 -18.08 -29.53 4.42
CA VAL A 416 -17.59 -28.62 3.35
C VAL A 416 -17.83 -27.16 3.70
N LYS A 417 -19.01 -26.83 4.24
CA LYS A 417 -19.39 -25.45 4.58
C LYS A 417 -18.46 -24.84 5.63
N GLY A 418 -18.11 -25.58 6.68
CA GLY A 418 -17.22 -25.08 7.74
C GLY A 418 -15.80 -24.78 7.24
N TRP A 419 -15.26 -25.61 6.34
CA TRP A 419 -13.97 -25.34 5.71
C TRP A 419 -14.05 -24.21 4.70
N ALA A 420 -15.11 -24.15 3.88
CA ALA A 420 -15.30 -23.09 2.91
C ALA A 420 -15.39 -21.71 3.57
N VAL A 421 -16.17 -21.57 4.65
CA VAL A 421 -16.25 -20.32 5.42
C VAL A 421 -14.89 -19.94 6.00
N GLY A 422 -14.18 -20.90 6.60
CA GLY A 422 -12.85 -20.63 7.16
C GLY A 422 -11.80 -20.26 6.10
N ILE A 423 -11.85 -20.88 4.91
CA ILE A 423 -11.01 -20.51 3.76
C ILE A 423 -11.34 -19.09 3.29
N ILE A 424 -12.63 -18.73 3.18
CA ILE A 424 -13.06 -17.39 2.79
C ILE A 424 -12.56 -16.35 3.79
N CYS A 425 -12.72 -16.61 5.10
CA CYS A 425 -12.21 -15.72 6.15
C CYS A 425 -10.68 -15.57 6.06
N ALA A 426 -9.95 -16.67 5.87
CA ALA A 426 -8.49 -16.65 5.77
C ALA A 426 -7.99 -15.93 4.51
N LEU A 427 -8.66 -16.13 3.37
CA LEU A 427 -8.39 -15.40 2.13
C LEU A 427 -8.66 -13.90 2.34
N PHE A 428 -9.82 -13.54 2.88
CA PHE A 428 -10.16 -12.16 3.19
C PHE A 428 -9.08 -11.50 4.05
N MET A 429 -8.64 -12.16 5.13
CA MET A 429 -7.54 -11.67 5.97
C MET A 429 -6.22 -11.53 5.21
N SER A 430 -5.84 -12.51 4.39
CA SER A 430 -4.57 -12.43 3.65
C SER A 430 -4.54 -11.25 2.68
N LEU A 431 -5.67 -10.97 2.02
CA LEU A 431 -5.81 -9.88 1.06
C LEU A 431 -5.87 -8.52 1.74
N THR A 432 -6.61 -8.43 2.86
CA THR A 432 -6.76 -7.19 3.62
C THR A 432 -5.56 -6.86 4.50
N GLY A 433 -4.81 -7.86 4.96
CA GLY A 433 -3.59 -7.65 5.74
C GLY A 433 -2.53 -6.85 4.98
N LEU A 434 -2.49 -7.01 3.65
CA LEU A 434 -1.59 -6.26 2.77
C LEU A 434 -2.07 -4.82 2.51
N SER A 435 -3.32 -4.50 2.84
CA SER A 435 -3.94 -3.21 2.58
C SER A 435 -4.30 -2.40 3.82
N LEU A 436 -4.01 -2.91 5.02
CA LEU A 436 -4.64 -2.46 6.27
C LEU A 436 -4.22 -1.06 6.76
N LEU A 437 -3.47 -0.28 5.97
CA LEU A 437 -2.71 0.87 6.48
C LEU A 437 -2.66 2.13 5.60
N SER A 438 -3.49 2.26 4.55
CA SER A 438 -3.72 3.57 3.93
C SER A 438 -4.99 4.21 4.53
N ASP A 439 -4.83 5.11 5.51
CA ASP A 439 -5.84 5.99 6.10
C ASP A 439 -7.13 5.36 6.66
N LEU A 440 -8.17 6.19 6.91
CA LEU A 440 -9.49 5.90 7.52
C LEU A 440 -10.10 4.54 7.10
N THR A 441 -9.81 4.07 5.89
CA THR A 441 -10.14 2.75 5.35
C THR A 441 -9.58 1.59 6.19
N GLY A 442 -8.38 1.73 6.76
CA GLY A 442 -7.74 0.74 7.64
C GLY A 442 -8.55 0.43 8.90
N PHE A 443 -9.25 1.41 9.49
CA PHE A 443 -10.07 1.18 10.69
C PHE A 443 -11.30 0.32 10.39
N LEU A 444 -12.01 0.60 9.29
CA LEU A 444 -13.16 -0.20 8.84
C LEU A 444 -12.73 -1.61 8.41
N VAL A 445 -11.55 -1.74 7.79
CA VAL A 445 -10.96 -3.03 7.45
C VAL A 445 -10.57 -3.80 8.71
N LEU A 446 -9.99 -3.15 9.72
CA LEU A 446 -9.64 -3.77 11.01
C LEU A 446 -10.88 -4.34 11.74
N LEU A 447 -12.01 -3.61 11.68
CA LEU A 447 -13.29 -4.05 12.25
C LEU A 447 -13.80 -5.35 11.62
N LEU A 448 -13.46 -5.64 10.36
CA LEU A 448 -13.82 -6.90 9.70
C LEU A 448 -12.70 -7.95 9.80
N TYR A 449 -11.45 -7.52 9.86
CA TYR A 449 -10.27 -8.37 9.94
C TYR A 449 -10.24 -9.22 11.23
N LEU A 450 -10.47 -8.58 12.39
CA LEU A 450 -10.45 -9.28 13.68
C LEU A 450 -11.55 -10.34 13.80
N PRO A 451 -12.84 -10.05 13.52
CA PRO A 451 -13.88 -11.06 13.51
C PRO A 451 -13.63 -12.19 12.50
N ALA A 452 -13.12 -11.88 11.30
CA ALA A 452 -12.76 -12.89 10.30
C ALA A 452 -11.64 -13.80 10.82
N GLY A 453 -10.64 -13.25 11.51
CA GLY A 453 -9.56 -14.03 12.13
C GLY A 453 -10.00 -14.90 13.27
N ILE A 454 -10.83 -14.37 14.16
CA ILE A 454 -11.42 -15.14 15.26
C ILE A 454 -12.28 -16.28 14.69
N ALA A 455 -13.14 -16.00 13.71
CA ALA A 455 -13.97 -17.01 13.06
C ALA A 455 -13.13 -18.07 12.35
N GLY A 456 -12.12 -17.67 11.58
CA GLY A 456 -11.18 -18.56 10.91
C GLY A 456 -10.44 -19.46 11.90
N LEU A 457 -9.91 -18.91 12.99
CA LEU A 457 -9.21 -19.67 14.03
C LEU A 457 -10.14 -20.66 14.74
N ILE A 458 -11.33 -20.22 15.15
CA ILE A 458 -12.32 -21.09 15.81
C ILE A 458 -12.71 -22.25 14.89
N LEU A 459 -12.96 -21.98 13.60
CA LEU A 459 -13.29 -23.01 12.63
C LEU A 459 -12.12 -23.97 12.41
N LEU A 460 -10.88 -23.48 12.31
CA LEU A 460 -9.68 -24.32 12.19
C LEU A 460 -9.56 -25.27 13.39
N LEU A 461 -9.58 -24.73 14.61
CA LEU A 461 -9.44 -25.51 15.84
C LEU A 461 -10.58 -26.52 16.00
N ARG A 462 -11.82 -26.09 15.78
CA ARG A 462 -13.00 -26.94 15.82
C ARG A 462 -12.87 -28.11 14.84
N ASN A 463 -12.49 -27.83 13.59
CA ASN A 463 -12.38 -28.85 12.55
C ASN A 463 -11.19 -29.79 12.82
N ALA A 464 -10.04 -29.27 13.23
CA ALA A 464 -8.88 -30.06 13.60
C ALA A 464 -9.16 -30.99 14.79
N MET A 465 -9.81 -30.49 15.86
CA MET A 465 -10.20 -31.31 17.01
C MET A 465 -11.15 -32.44 16.61
N ARG A 466 -12.11 -32.16 15.73
CA ARG A 466 -13.05 -33.17 15.21
C ARG A 466 -12.32 -34.27 14.43
N LEU A 467 -11.40 -33.90 13.54
CA LEU A 467 -10.56 -34.87 12.84
C LEU A 467 -9.72 -35.71 13.82
N GLY A 468 -9.20 -35.08 14.88
CA GLY A 468 -8.35 -35.75 15.88
C GLY A 468 -9.06 -36.83 16.71
N ARG A 469 -10.40 -36.78 16.81
CA ARG A 469 -11.21 -37.80 17.50
C ARG A 469 -11.16 -39.15 16.79
N ASN A 470 -11.04 -39.17 15.46
CA ASN A 470 -10.91 -40.41 14.70
C ASN A 470 -9.43 -40.75 14.50
N ARG A 471 -9.01 -41.94 14.96
CA ARG A 471 -7.61 -42.42 14.86
C ARG A 471 -7.07 -42.38 13.43
N GLN A 472 -7.90 -42.68 12.43
CA GLN A 472 -7.51 -42.69 11.01
C GLN A 472 -7.35 -41.26 10.45
N LEU A 473 -7.99 -40.25 11.04
CA LEU A 473 -7.95 -38.84 10.60
C LEU A 473 -7.01 -37.96 11.46
N ARG A 474 -6.40 -38.52 12.51
CA ARG A 474 -5.39 -37.85 13.34
C ARG A 474 -4.24 -37.21 12.56
N PRO A 475 -3.71 -37.81 11.47
CA PRO A 475 -2.70 -37.15 10.65
C PRO A 475 -3.21 -35.82 10.07
N ALA A 476 -4.41 -35.81 9.49
CA ALA A 476 -5.00 -34.59 8.92
C ALA A 476 -5.20 -33.50 9.98
N SER A 477 -5.64 -33.87 11.20
CA SER A 477 -5.75 -32.97 12.35
C SER A 477 -4.41 -32.36 12.78
N ARG A 478 -3.38 -33.19 12.96
CA ARG A 478 -2.06 -32.73 13.42
C ARG A 478 -1.41 -31.83 12.38
N TRP A 479 -1.42 -32.25 11.12
CA TRP A 479 -0.79 -31.51 10.04
C TRP A 479 -1.57 -30.25 9.64
N SER A 480 -2.87 -30.14 9.91
CA SER A 480 -3.57 -28.85 9.77
C SER A 480 -3.06 -27.81 10.77
N LEU A 481 -2.80 -28.21 12.02
CA LEU A 481 -2.29 -27.30 13.05
C LEU A 481 -0.80 -27.00 12.87
N TYR A 482 0.02 -28.04 12.65
CA TYR A 482 1.45 -27.86 12.39
C TYR A 482 1.70 -27.10 11.10
N GLY A 483 0.93 -27.39 10.05
CA GLY A 483 1.03 -26.68 8.78
C GLY A 483 0.69 -25.21 8.91
N ALA A 484 -0.37 -24.86 9.64
CA ALA A 484 -0.70 -23.45 9.94
C ALA A 484 0.44 -22.75 10.70
N PHE A 485 0.99 -23.40 11.73
CA PHE A 485 2.10 -22.85 12.50
C PHE A 485 3.38 -22.66 11.65
N LEU A 486 3.78 -23.67 10.87
CA LEU A 486 4.94 -23.58 10.00
C LEU A 486 4.76 -22.55 8.87
N ALA A 487 3.56 -22.43 8.34
CA ALA A 487 3.18 -21.44 7.34
C ALA A 487 3.22 -19.99 7.87
N LEU A 488 3.19 -19.80 9.18
CA LEU A 488 3.39 -18.50 9.82
C LEU A 488 4.87 -18.24 10.11
N ILE A 489 5.52 -19.15 10.82
CA ILE A 489 6.85 -18.90 11.40
C ILE A 489 7.97 -18.88 10.34
N LEU A 490 7.94 -19.79 9.36
CA LEU A 490 9.04 -19.88 8.38
C LEU A 490 9.11 -18.63 7.49
N PRO A 491 8.00 -18.10 6.93
CA PRO A 491 8.03 -16.82 6.21
C PRO A 491 8.45 -15.63 7.09
N ILE A 492 7.99 -15.55 8.35
CA ILE A 492 8.41 -14.48 9.28
C ILE A 492 9.93 -14.48 9.43
N LEU A 493 10.56 -15.65 9.59
CA LEU A 493 12.01 -15.75 9.71
C LEU A 493 12.73 -15.15 8.50
N VAL A 494 12.21 -15.36 7.29
CA VAL A 494 12.79 -14.76 6.06
C VAL A 494 12.72 -13.24 6.10
N PHE A 495 11.60 -12.67 6.52
CA PHE A 495 11.47 -11.21 6.64
C PHE A 495 12.34 -10.64 7.77
N VAL A 496 12.54 -11.39 8.86
CA VAL A 496 13.49 -11.03 9.92
C VAL A 496 14.92 -11.02 9.38
N LEU A 497 15.32 -12.03 8.61
CA LEU A 497 16.64 -12.06 7.97
C LEU A 497 16.85 -10.87 7.02
N TRP A 498 15.81 -10.44 6.31
CA TRP A 498 15.84 -9.22 5.51
C TRP A 498 15.96 -7.95 6.36
N ALA A 499 15.20 -7.83 7.44
CA ALA A 499 15.25 -6.67 8.34
C ALA A 499 16.67 -6.46 8.92
N PHE A 500 17.36 -7.55 9.27
CA PHE A 500 18.75 -7.55 9.74
C PHE A 500 19.80 -7.42 8.61
N GLY A 501 19.40 -7.37 7.34
CA GLY A 501 20.31 -7.20 6.21
C GLY A 501 21.05 -8.48 5.79
N VAL A 502 20.67 -9.66 6.28
CA VAL A 502 21.19 -10.95 5.80
C VAL A 502 20.66 -11.25 4.40
N ILE A 503 19.38 -10.95 4.17
CA ILE A 503 18.80 -10.90 2.82
C ILE A 503 18.81 -9.44 2.41
N GLU A 504 19.53 -9.13 1.33
CA GLU A 504 19.73 -7.74 0.92
C GLU A 504 18.44 -7.06 0.45
N TRP A 505 17.63 -7.73 -0.36
CA TRP A 505 16.46 -7.10 -0.97
C TRP A 505 15.15 -7.71 -0.47
N HIS A 506 14.16 -6.86 -0.21
CA HIS A 506 12.84 -7.30 0.23
C HIS A 506 12.21 -8.26 -0.77
N ARG A 507 12.31 -7.96 -2.08
CA ARG A 507 11.80 -8.84 -3.15
C ARG A 507 12.34 -10.27 -3.05
N HIS A 508 13.61 -10.46 -2.67
CA HIS A 508 14.18 -11.79 -2.49
C HIS A 508 13.58 -12.49 -1.26
N ALA A 509 13.38 -11.74 -0.17
CA ALA A 509 12.67 -12.23 1.01
C ALA A 509 11.23 -12.61 0.71
N LEU A 510 10.50 -11.80 -0.06
CA LEU A 510 9.13 -12.07 -0.50
C LEU A 510 9.07 -13.36 -1.34
N ILE A 511 9.93 -13.51 -2.34
CA ILE A 511 10.00 -14.71 -3.19
C ILE A 511 10.32 -15.94 -2.33
N ALA A 512 11.32 -15.85 -1.45
CA ALA A 512 11.70 -16.94 -0.56
C ALA A 512 10.56 -17.33 0.41
N ALA A 513 9.84 -16.34 0.96
CA ALA A 513 8.67 -16.56 1.81
C ALA A 513 7.54 -17.30 1.07
N VAL A 514 7.25 -16.92 -0.18
CA VAL A 514 6.23 -17.58 -1.01
C VAL A 514 6.63 -19.02 -1.33
N ILE A 515 7.90 -19.26 -1.72
CA ILE A 515 8.42 -20.61 -2.00
C ILE A 515 8.32 -21.49 -0.74
N LEU A 516 8.75 -20.98 0.42
CA LEU A 516 8.68 -21.70 1.69
C LEU A 516 7.23 -22.02 2.06
N TRP A 517 6.32 -21.06 1.94
CA TRP A 517 4.90 -21.27 2.24
C TRP A 517 4.29 -22.37 1.35
N GLY A 518 4.56 -22.33 0.03
CA GLY A 518 4.13 -23.36 -0.92
C GLY A 518 4.74 -24.74 -0.61
N GLY A 519 6.02 -24.78 -0.23
CA GLY A 519 6.72 -26.00 0.18
C GLY A 519 6.11 -26.62 1.45
N VAL A 520 5.81 -25.80 2.47
CA VAL A 520 5.11 -26.23 3.69
C VAL A 520 3.75 -26.83 3.34
N LEU A 521 2.97 -26.13 2.50
CA LEU A 521 1.65 -26.59 2.09
C LEU A 521 1.72 -27.96 1.41
N ALA A 522 2.61 -28.13 0.42
CA ALA A 522 2.78 -29.38 -0.30
C ALA A 522 3.23 -30.53 0.62
N PHE A 523 4.23 -30.28 1.47
CA PHE A 523 4.75 -31.25 2.43
C PHE A 523 3.68 -31.69 3.44
N CYS A 524 2.98 -30.73 4.04
CA CYS A 524 1.96 -31.01 5.04
C CYS A 524 0.72 -31.67 4.44
N ILE A 525 0.28 -31.32 3.22
CA ILE A 525 -0.81 -32.03 2.52
C ILE A 525 -0.46 -33.50 2.30
N ASN A 526 0.77 -33.79 1.85
CA ASN A 526 1.23 -35.16 1.65
C ASN A 526 1.16 -35.94 2.97
N ARG A 527 1.71 -35.38 4.05
CA ARG A 527 1.73 -35.99 5.39
C ARG A 527 0.34 -36.12 6.02
N ALA A 528 -0.53 -35.13 5.85
CA ALA A 528 -1.92 -35.14 6.31
C ALA A 528 -2.71 -36.30 5.72
N SER A 529 -2.37 -36.70 4.49
CA SER A 529 -3.04 -37.76 3.78
C SER A 529 -2.49 -39.16 4.11
N ASN A 530 -1.22 -39.30 4.50
CA ASN A 530 -0.55 -40.59 4.72
C ASN A 530 -0.70 -41.12 6.16
N GLY A 531 -1.94 -41.43 6.57
CA GLY A 531 -2.19 -42.23 7.76
C GLY A 531 -1.69 -43.66 7.60
N ARG A 532 -1.08 -44.23 8.66
CA ARG A 532 -0.71 -45.65 8.70
C ARG A 532 -1.99 -46.49 8.51
N ARG A 533 -1.93 -47.47 7.60
CA ARG A 533 -2.97 -48.47 7.41
C ARG A 533 -3.27 -49.22 8.70
#